data_AF-X1U3U2-F1
#
_entry.id   AF-X1U3U2-F1
#
_cell.length_a   1.000
_cell.length_b   1.000
_cell.length_c   1.000
_cell.angle_alpha   90.00
_cell.angle_beta   90.00
_cell.angle_gamma   90.00
#
_symmetry.space_group_name_H-M   'P 1'
#
loop_
_entity.id
_entity.type
_entity.pdbx_description
1 polymer ?
#
loop_
_entity_poly.entity_id
_entity_poly.type
_entity_poly.pdbx_seq_one_letter_code
_entity_poly.pdbx_strand_id
1 'polypeptide(L)'
;MSLKNKILTAFEGKVVRKDLTNLVKGNAIVPTYVLEYLLGQYCATDDEATIESGVETVKNIITKHFVHRDEAQLIKSVIKEKGSHRIIDKVSVLLNDAKGVYEATFINLGVKKVLVDPDTIKKHPKLLS
;
A
#
# COMPACT_ATOMS: atom_id res chain seq x y z
N MET A 1 -26.57 -5.24 -21.62
CA MET A 1 -25.31 -5.01 -20.87
C MET A 1 -24.36 -6.17 -21.11
N SER A 2 -23.11 -5.87 -21.48
CA SER A 2 -22.02 -6.86 -21.57
C SER A 2 -21.68 -7.41 -20.18
N LEU A 3 -21.05 -8.58 -20.12
CA LEU A 3 -20.56 -9.17 -18.86
C LEU A 3 -19.57 -8.23 -18.16
N LYS A 4 -18.71 -7.54 -18.93
CA LYS A 4 -17.78 -6.53 -18.45
C LYS A 4 -18.48 -5.42 -17.65
N ASN A 5 -19.54 -4.84 -18.21
CA ASN A 5 -20.27 -3.76 -17.54
C ASN A 5 -20.95 -4.25 -16.27
N LYS A 6 -21.54 -5.45 -16.29
CA LYS A 6 -22.14 -6.05 -15.08
C LYS A 6 -21.11 -6.23 -13.96
N ILE A 7 -19.89 -6.67 -14.30
CA ILE A 7 -18.80 -6.86 -13.34
C ILE A 7 -18.35 -5.52 -12.76
N LEU A 8 -18.12 -4.51 -13.60
CA LEU A 8 -17.69 -3.18 -13.14
C LEU A 8 -18.74 -2.54 -12.22
N THR A 9 -20.04 -2.69 -12.52
CA THR A 9 -21.11 -2.15 -11.69
C THR A 9 -21.31 -2.95 -10.39
N ALA A 10 -21.23 -4.28 -10.42
CA ALA A 10 -21.47 -5.12 -9.24
C ALA A 10 -20.29 -5.16 -8.27
N PHE A 11 -19.07 -4.88 -8.75
CA PHE A 11 -17.81 -5.04 -8.02
C PHE A 11 -16.92 -3.81 -8.13
N GLU A 12 -17.52 -2.63 -8.04
CA GLU A 12 -16.78 -1.35 -8.07
C GLU A 12 -15.66 -1.34 -7.01
N GLY A 13 -14.46 -0.91 -7.41
CA GLY A 13 -13.28 -0.90 -6.54
C GLY A 13 -12.70 -2.28 -6.19
N LYS A 14 -13.24 -3.38 -6.76
CA LYS A 14 -12.77 -4.76 -6.55
C LYS A 14 -12.29 -5.44 -7.83
N VAL A 15 -12.41 -4.76 -8.97
CA VAL A 15 -11.99 -5.24 -10.28
C VAL A 15 -10.71 -4.51 -10.68
N VAL A 16 -9.72 -5.25 -11.14
CA VAL A 16 -8.45 -4.68 -11.61
C VAL A 16 -8.14 -5.12 -13.03
N ARG A 17 -7.78 -4.15 -13.87
CA ARG A 17 -7.25 -4.37 -15.21
C ARG A 17 -5.77 -4.77 -15.09
N LYS A 18 -5.47 -6.06 -15.25
CA LYS A 18 -4.12 -6.62 -15.03
C LYS A 18 -3.07 -6.06 -15.99
N ASP A 19 -3.47 -5.67 -17.19
CA ASP A 19 -2.63 -5.01 -18.20
C ASP A 19 -2.00 -3.72 -17.67
N LEU A 20 -2.72 -2.95 -16.83
CA LEU A 20 -2.24 -1.68 -16.29
C LEU A 20 -1.09 -1.84 -15.28
N THR A 21 -0.94 -3.02 -14.66
CA THR A 21 0.14 -3.25 -13.69
C THR A 21 1.51 -3.06 -14.32
N ASN A 22 1.67 -3.42 -15.60
CA ASN A 22 2.93 -3.25 -16.34
C ASN A 22 3.26 -1.78 -16.60
N LEU A 23 2.24 -0.94 -16.81
CA LEU A 23 2.41 0.49 -17.07
C LEU A 23 2.90 1.27 -15.84
N VAL A 24 2.54 0.79 -14.64
CA VAL A 24 2.94 1.40 -13.36
C VAL A 24 4.26 0.84 -12.86
N LYS A 25 4.49 -0.47 -13.04
CA LYS A 25 5.63 -1.17 -12.42
C LYS A 25 6.98 -0.57 -12.82
N GLY A 26 7.17 -0.20 -14.10
CA GLY A 26 8.45 0.33 -14.59
C GLY A 26 9.64 -0.52 -14.10
N ASN A 27 10.63 0.13 -13.48
CA ASN A 27 11.76 -0.51 -12.80
C ASN A 27 11.58 -0.64 -11.27
N ALA A 28 10.42 -0.25 -10.73
CA ALA A 28 10.19 -0.22 -9.29
C ALA A 28 9.99 -1.64 -8.74
N ILE A 29 10.67 -1.96 -7.63
CA ILE A 29 10.56 -3.26 -6.95
C ILE A 29 9.36 -3.26 -5.99
N VAL A 30 8.18 -2.99 -6.55
CA VAL A 30 6.92 -2.98 -5.79
C VAL A 30 6.20 -4.31 -6.00
N PRO A 31 5.72 -4.98 -4.93
CA PRO A 31 4.96 -6.21 -5.08
C PRO A 31 3.68 -6.01 -5.90
N THR A 32 3.39 -6.94 -6.82
CA THR A 32 2.26 -6.82 -7.76
C THR A 32 0.92 -6.61 -7.05
N TYR A 33 0.66 -7.29 -5.93
CA TYR A 33 -0.60 -7.14 -5.19
C TYR A 33 -0.82 -5.71 -4.65
N VAL A 34 0.25 -4.94 -4.39
CA VAL A 34 0.15 -3.54 -3.98
C VAL A 34 -0.29 -2.68 -5.17
N LEU A 35 0.31 -2.91 -6.33
CA LEU A 35 -0.08 -2.23 -7.58
C LEU A 35 -1.52 -2.55 -7.94
N GLU A 36 -1.91 -3.83 -7.86
CA GLU A 36 -3.27 -4.26 -8.14
C GLU A 36 -4.29 -3.63 -7.19
N TYR A 37 -3.96 -3.53 -5.89
CA TYR A 37 -4.82 -2.86 -4.92
C TYR A 37 -5.02 -1.38 -5.24
N LEU A 38 -3.95 -0.66 -5.58
CA LEU A 38 -4.04 0.76 -5.94
C LEU A 38 -4.79 0.95 -7.26
N LEU A 39 -4.45 0.18 -8.30
CA LEU A 39 -5.15 0.24 -9.58
C LEU A 39 -6.64 -0.12 -9.46
N GLY A 40 -6.99 -1.07 -8.59
CA GLY A 40 -8.39 -1.39 -8.29
C GLY A 40 -9.15 -0.21 -7.66
N GLN A 41 -8.48 0.71 -6.97
CA GLN A 41 -9.12 1.90 -6.39
C GLN A 41 -9.27 3.05 -7.38
N TYR A 42 -8.27 3.26 -8.25
CA TYR A 42 -8.21 4.44 -9.12
C TYR A 42 -8.58 4.15 -10.58
N CYS A 43 -8.63 2.89 -11.00
CA CYS A 43 -8.85 2.47 -12.39
C CYS A 43 -9.98 1.45 -12.54
N ALA A 44 -10.90 1.31 -11.57
CA ALA A 44 -12.07 0.42 -11.65
C ALA A 44 -13.20 1.00 -12.53
N THR A 45 -12.87 1.42 -13.74
CA THR A 45 -13.80 1.99 -14.73
C THR A 45 -13.40 1.54 -16.13
N ASP A 46 -14.25 1.82 -17.12
CA ASP A 46 -13.98 1.56 -18.54
C ASP A 46 -13.76 2.84 -19.36
N ASP A 47 -13.79 4.00 -18.69
CA ASP A 47 -13.46 5.28 -19.30
C ASP A 47 -11.94 5.45 -19.38
N GLU A 48 -11.39 5.46 -20.59
CA GLU A 48 -9.93 5.49 -20.83
C GLU A 48 -9.29 6.78 -20.28
N ALA A 49 -9.98 7.92 -20.30
CA ALA A 49 -9.46 9.17 -19.72
C ALA A 49 -9.30 9.07 -18.19
N THR A 50 -10.28 8.50 -17.50
CA THR A 50 -10.20 8.23 -16.07
C THR A 50 -9.13 7.20 -15.75
N ILE A 51 -8.97 6.17 -16.59
CA ILE A 51 -7.91 5.17 -16.41
C ILE A 51 -6.53 5.80 -16.52
N GLU A 52 -6.27 6.64 -17.51
CA GLU A 52 -4.99 7.32 -17.69
C GLU A 52 -4.64 8.20 -16.48
N SER A 53 -5.60 9.02 -16.02
CA SER A 53 -5.47 9.83 -14.81
C SER A 53 -5.24 8.97 -13.55
N GLY A 54 -5.94 7.83 -13.46
CA GLY A 54 -5.79 6.87 -12.37
C GLY A 54 -4.40 6.24 -12.34
N VAL A 55 -3.88 5.81 -13.50
CA VAL A 55 -2.52 5.27 -13.63
C VAL A 55 -1.48 6.28 -13.18
N GLU A 56 -1.60 7.54 -13.60
CA GLU A 56 -0.69 8.62 -13.18
C GLU A 56 -0.78 8.89 -11.67
N THR A 57 -1.99 8.86 -11.11
CA THR A 57 -2.21 8.96 -9.66
C THR A 57 -1.48 7.83 -8.91
N VAL A 58 -1.61 6.58 -9.39
CA VAL A 58 -0.95 5.43 -8.77
C VAL A 58 0.58 5.56 -8.85
N LYS A 59 1.13 5.96 -9.99
CA LYS A 59 2.57 6.23 -10.13
C LYS A 59 3.05 7.26 -9.10
N ASN A 60 2.32 8.36 -8.96
CA ASN A 60 2.62 9.39 -7.98
C ASN A 60 2.56 8.89 -6.53
N ILE A 61 1.58 8.04 -6.19
CA ILE A 61 1.47 7.43 -4.86
C ILE A 61 2.69 6.55 -4.58
N ILE A 62 3.08 5.70 -5.52
CA ILE A 62 4.24 4.81 -5.35
C ILE A 62 5.51 5.64 -5.18
N THR A 63 5.79 6.58 -6.07
CA THR A 63 7.00 7.42 -6.02
C THR A 63 7.10 8.20 -4.71
N LYS A 64 5.97 8.69 -4.16
CA LYS A 64 5.98 9.53 -2.96
C LYS A 64 5.95 8.76 -1.64
N HIS A 65 5.38 7.56 -1.63
CA HIS A 65 5.06 6.86 -0.38
C HIS A 65 5.75 5.51 -0.25
N PHE A 66 6.17 4.86 -1.34
CA PHE A 66 6.84 3.57 -1.23
C PHE A 66 8.22 3.74 -0.61
N VAL A 67 8.49 2.97 0.45
CA VAL A 67 9.77 3.05 1.16
C VAL A 67 10.80 2.19 0.43
N HIS A 68 11.75 2.85 -0.22
CA HIS A 68 12.98 2.22 -0.69
C HIS A 68 14.01 2.16 0.46
N ARG A 69 14.76 1.04 0.56
CA ARG A 69 15.65 0.77 1.71
C ARG A 69 16.82 1.75 1.79
N ASP A 70 17.34 2.15 0.65
CA ASP A 70 18.39 3.16 0.47
C ASP A 70 17.90 4.57 0.86
N GLU A 71 16.60 4.84 0.74
CA GLU A 71 16.00 6.12 1.11
C GLU A 71 15.43 6.15 2.55
N ALA A 72 15.57 5.06 3.31
CA ALA A 72 14.94 4.92 4.62
C ALA A 72 15.31 6.04 5.62
N GLN A 73 16.56 6.53 5.60
CA GLN A 73 17.00 7.62 6.48
C GLN A 73 16.39 8.97 6.09
N LEU A 74 16.25 9.22 4.79
CA LEU A 74 15.59 10.42 4.29
C LEU A 74 14.12 10.44 4.73
N ILE A 75 13.41 9.32 4.56
CA ILE A 75 12.00 9.20 4.96
C ILE A 75 11.83 9.37 6.47
N LYS A 76 12.74 8.81 7.29
CA LYS A 76 12.73 9.05 8.75
C LYS A 76 12.92 10.52 9.10
N SER A 77 13.83 11.22 8.42
CA SER A 77 14.02 12.66 8.58
C SER A 77 12.75 13.43 8.20
N VAL A 78 12.10 13.09 7.08
CA VAL A 78 10.82 13.70 6.68
C VAL A 78 9.73 13.49 7.73
N ILE A 79 9.60 12.27 8.28
CA ILE A 79 8.64 11.98 9.36
C ILE A 79 8.95 12.83 10.60
N LYS A 80 10.22 12.95 10.98
CA LYS A 80 10.65 13.74 12.13
C LYS A 80 10.32 15.22 11.96
N GLU A 81 10.67 15.81 10.82
CA GLU A 81 10.48 17.25 10.57
C GLU A 81 9.01 17.62 10.36
N LYS A 82 8.23 16.76 9.68
CA LYS A 82 6.80 17.02 9.39
C LYS A 82 5.85 16.48 10.46
N GLY A 83 6.35 15.72 11.43
CA GLY A 83 5.57 15.01 12.44
C GLY A 83 4.80 13.78 11.91
N SER A 84 4.41 13.77 10.63
CA SER A 84 3.73 12.62 10.01
C SER A 84 4.07 12.49 8.52
N HIS A 85 4.08 11.25 8.04
CA HIS A 85 4.22 10.94 6.62
C HIS A 85 3.52 9.63 6.29
N ARG A 86 2.75 9.60 5.19
CA ARG A 86 2.14 8.37 4.69
C ARG A 86 3.21 7.55 3.96
N ILE A 87 3.27 6.26 4.24
CA ILE A 87 4.22 5.34 3.62
C ILE A 87 3.55 4.05 3.14
N ILE A 88 4.21 3.35 2.24
CA ILE A 88 3.94 1.97 1.83
C ILE A 88 5.20 1.16 2.17
N ASP A 89 5.08 0.31 3.18
CA ASP A 89 6.15 -0.57 3.65
C ASP A 89 5.56 -1.95 3.96
N LYS A 90 6.41 -2.98 4.01
CA LYS A 90 6.05 -4.28 4.54
C LYS A 90 6.15 -4.23 6.06
N VAL A 91 4.99 -4.32 6.72
CA VAL A 91 4.87 -4.28 8.18
C VAL A 91 4.56 -5.69 8.70
N SER A 92 5.19 -6.05 9.81
CA SER A 92 4.96 -7.29 10.56
C SER A 92 4.81 -6.95 12.02
N VAL A 93 3.87 -7.57 12.71
CA VAL A 93 3.62 -7.36 14.14
C VAL A 93 3.74 -8.68 14.88
N LEU A 94 4.38 -8.64 16.05
CA LEU A 94 4.53 -9.77 16.96
C LEU A 94 3.99 -9.40 18.34
N LEU A 95 3.43 -10.38 19.06
CA LEU A 95 3.16 -10.24 20.49
C LEU A 95 4.46 -10.50 21.24
N ASN A 96 4.89 -9.52 22.03
CA ASN A 96 6.00 -9.67 22.97
C ASN A 96 5.44 -10.18 24.30
N ASP A 97 5.42 -11.50 24.48
CA ASP A 97 4.82 -12.16 25.65
C ASP A 97 5.45 -11.72 26.97
N ALA A 98 6.76 -11.44 26.98
CA ALA A 98 7.49 -11.01 28.17
C ALA A 98 7.02 -9.63 28.67
N LYS A 99 6.51 -8.78 27.78
CA LYS A 99 6.05 -7.42 28.09
C LYS A 99 4.54 -7.25 27.98
N GLY A 100 3.83 -8.24 27.42
CA GLY A 100 2.40 -8.17 27.14
C GLY A 100 2.01 -7.07 26.14
N VAL A 101 2.89 -6.73 25.18
CA VAL A 101 2.64 -5.67 24.18
C VAL A 101 2.84 -6.17 22.75
N TYR A 102 2.15 -5.55 21.80
CA TYR A 102 2.39 -5.79 20.37
C TYR A 102 3.48 -4.86 19.84
N GLU A 103 4.47 -5.43 19.15
CA GLU A 103 5.60 -4.71 18.57
C GLU A 103 5.62 -4.87 17.04
N ALA A 104 5.50 -3.76 16.32
CA ALA A 104 5.64 -3.71 14.86
C ALA A 104 7.10 -3.55 14.42
N THR A 105 7.38 -4.15 13.27
CA THR A 105 8.60 -3.98 12.48
C THR A 105 8.24 -3.49 11.08
N PHE A 106 8.85 -2.38 10.68
CA PHE A 106 8.80 -1.79 9.35
C PHE A 106 10.05 -2.24 8.60
N ILE A 107 9.88 -3.12 7.60
CA ILE A 107 11.01 -3.85 7.01
C ILE A 107 11.89 -2.95 6.14
N ASN A 108 11.31 -2.13 5.27
CA ASN A 108 12.10 -1.26 4.41
C ASN A 108 12.55 0.00 5.15
N LEU A 109 11.72 0.55 6.05
CA LEU A 109 12.12 1.67 6.90
C LEU A 109 13.18 1.25 7.94
N GLY A 110 13.24 -0.04 8.28
CA GLY A 110 14.17 -0.58 9.26
C GLY A 110 13.89 -0.10 10.70
N VAL A 111 12.63 0.20 11.02
CA VAL A 111 12.20 0.57 12.38
C VAL A 111 11.61 -0.66 13.06
N LYS A 112 12.03 -0.93 14.29
CA LYS A 112 11.63 -2.12 15.06
C LYS A 112 11.09 -1.70 16.43
N LYS A 113 10.37 -2.61 17.08
CA LYS A 113 9.82 -2.43 18.43
C LYS A 113 8.89 -1.21 18.54
N VAL A 114 8.14 -0.93 17.46
CA VAL A 114 7.13 0.13 17.48
C VAL A 114 5.90 -0.42 18.20
N LEU A 115 5.49 0.21 19.29
CA LEU A 115 4.31 -0.24 20.04
C LEU A 115 3.05 -0.07 19.17
N VAL A 116 2.22 -1.10 19.16
CA VAL A 116 0.94 -1.10 18.46
C VAL A 116 -0.19 -1.32 19.45
N ASP A 117 -1.22 -0.49 19.33
CA ASP A 117 -2.41 -0.61 20.16
C ASP A 117 -3.17 -1.93 19.86
N PRO A 118 -3.63 -2.67 20.88
CA PRO A 118 -4.35 -3.93 20.70
C PRO A 118 -5.59 -3.83 19.79
N ASP A 119 -6.30 -2.69 19.76
CA ASP A 119 -7.47 -2.53 18.91
C ASP A 119 -7.10 -2.45 17.43
N THR A 120 -5.89 -1.98 17.10
CA THR A 120 -5.37 -2.05 15.73
C THR A 120 -5.19 -3.49 15.29
N ILE A 121 -4.71 -4.36 16.19
CA ILE A 121 -4.51 -5.79 15.92
C ILE A 121 -5.84 -6.52 15.80
N LYS A 122 -6.81 -6.24 16.67
CA LYS A 122 -8.17 -6.81 16.56
C LYS A 122 -8.84 -6.44 15.23
N LYS A 123 -8.68 -5.20 14.78
CA LYS A 123 -9.23 -4.72 13.48
C LYS A 123 -8.47 -5.31 12.28
N HIS A 124 -7.18 -5.54 12.43
CA HIS A 124 -6.29 -6.00 11.35
C HIS A 124 -5.46 -7.22 11.77
N PRO A 125 -6.10 -8.39 12.00
CA PRO A 125 -5.41 -9.56 12.55
C PRO A 125 -4.32 -10.11 11.63
N LYS A 126 -4.39 -9.83 10.32
CA LYS A 126 -3.36 -10.19 9.34
C LYS A 126 -2.02 -9.46 9.51
N LEU A 127 -1.95 -8.47 10.39
CA LEU A 127 -0.69 -7.83 10.77
C LEU A 127 0.16 -8.72 11.68
N LEU A 128 -0.46 -9.66 12.39
CA LEU A 128 0.26 -10.70 13.14
C LEU A 128 0.84 -11.71 12.17
N SER A 129 2.14 -11.94 12.25
CA SER A 129 2.88 -12.83 11.34
C SER A 129 4.00 -13.55 12.06
#